data_AF-A0A2P7QM11-F1
#
_entry.id   AF-A0A2P7QM11-F1
#
_cell.length_a   1.000
_cell.length_b   1.000
_cell.length_c   1.000
_cell.angle_alpha   90.00
_cell.angle_beta   90.00
_cell.angle_gamma   90.00
#
_symmetry.space_group_name_H-M   'P 1'
#
loop_
_entity.id
_entity.type
_entity.pdbx_description
1 polymer ?
#
loop_
_entity_poly.entity_id
_entity_poly.type
_entity_poly.pdbx_seq_one_letter_code
_entity_poly.pdbx_strand_id
1 'polypeptide(L)'
;MSLLRPPLRFWTLVTGLAVAVGFGAAWGAYEWTGSIANARSNMVGDKLAPVKQAQLDLIKIYLQALFAALFGGVLLTFLNVRRDEDQREIARDAAVRDIVEQVYSVHRKIKMVKRRLRSQMSPPPLEIGGTRSLPYSIPSEAFERAMDDLLAAQIEAEQLRDTIRSRDDLIDDAQIERIHALLNYAARYAHDVYQAFEDCTVRREAGGYSIDDRCAGMVDFLSRRAWDRTLPAEEAKAVSELYHILANEGAPIGDRHAAFRKIEKLRQHIAGKPRYRIIATECIALVAADLQRNVRRDRWRSRIMSNVAGGDRFQTKAARSGAARSHGNADRRGRISEPAATSPISG
;
A
#
# COMPACT_ATOMS: atom_id res chain seq x y z
N MET A 1 19.66 13.27 10.17
CA MET A 1 19.06 14.54 10.62
C MET A 1 19.32 15.58 9.56
N SER A 2 18.44 15.68 8.57
CA SER A 2 18.51 16.64 7.46
C SER A 2 17.42 17.67 7.69
N LEU A 3 17.84 18.88 8.06
CA LEU A 3 16.98 20.03 8.28
C LEU A 3 16.24 20.41 6.99
N LEU A 4 14.93 20.65 7.13
CA LEU A 4 14.00 21.16 6.14
C LEU A 4 14.56 22.39 5.43
N ARG A 5 15.01 22.23 4.18
CA ARG A 5 15.07 23.36 3.24
C ARG A 5 13.67 23.50 2.63
N PRO A 6 12.96 24.62 2.83
CA PRO A 6 11.71 24.86 2.12
C PRO A 6 11.99 24.91 0.61
N PRO A 7 11.08 24.41 -0.23
CA PRO A 7 11.26 24.43 -1.69
C PRO A 7 11.37 25.88 -2.17
N LEU A 8 12.31 26.14 -3.11
CA LEU A 8 12.56 27.47 -3.69
C LEU A 8 11.29 28.20 -4.18
N ARG A 9 10.23 27.46 -4.52
CA ARG A 9 8.92 28.00 -4.91
C ARG A 9 8.15 28.71 -3.77
N PHE A 10 8.41 28.36 -2.52
CA PHE A 10 7.81 29.01 -1.35
C PHE A 10 8.31 30.46 -1.22
N TRP A 11 9.61 30.69 -1.41
CA TRP A 11 10.20 32.02 -1.33
C TRP A 11 9.68 32.95 -2.42
N THR A 12 9.50 32.47 -3.65
CA THR A 12 8.97 33.28 -4.76
C THR A 12 7.52 33.72 -4.55
N LEU A 13 6.68 32.86 -3.97
CA LEU A 13 5.28 33.21 -3.66
C LEU A 13 5.18 34.18 -2.48
N VAL A 14 6.00 33.99 -1.44
CA VAL A 14 6.05 34.89 -0.28
C VAL A 14 6.58 36.27 -0.69
N THR A 15 7.60 36.36 -1.55
CA THR A 15 8.07 37.65 -2.07
C THR A 15 7.04 38.32 -2.97
N GLY A 16 6.34 37.58 -3.83
CA GLY A 16 5.31 38.15 -4.71
C GLY A 16 4.12 38.73 -3.94
N LEU A 17 3.64 38.03 -2.92
CA LEU A 17 2.54 38.49 -2.07
C LEU A 17 2.96 39.70 -1.19
N ALA A 18 4.19 39.69 -0.68
CA ALA A 18 4.74 40.81 0.09
C ALA A 18 4.88 42.08 -0.76
N VAL A 19 5.25 41.95 -2.05
CA VAL A 19 5.34 43.09 -2.98
C VAL A 19 3.96 43.64 -3.32
N ALA A 20 2.95 42.79 -3.55
CA ALA A 20 1.59 43.25 -3.87
C ALA A 20 0.92 43.97 -2.69
N VAL A 21 1.06 43.44 -1.46
CA VAL A 21 0.56 44.09 -0.24
C VAL A 21 1.36 45.35 0.08
N GLY A 22 2.68 45.33 -0.15
CA GLY A 22 3.54 46.50 0.00
C GLY A 22 3.19 47.64 -0.97
N PHE A 23 2.86 47.33 -2.23
CA PHE A 23 2.47 48.32 -3.24
C PHE A 23 1.10 48.96 -2.93
N GLY A 24 0.11 48.17 -2.51
CA GLY A 24 -1.19 48.70 -2.10
C GLY A 24 -1.11 49.61 -0.86
N ALA A 25 -0.30 49.22 0.12
CA ALA A 25 -0.07 50.01 1.32
C ALA A 25 0.76 51.28 1.07
N ALA A 26 1.78 51.20 0.20
CA ALA A 26 2.60 52.34 -0.18
C ALA A 26 1.81 53.37 -1.00
N TRP A 27 0.96 52.92 -1.93
CA TRP A 27 0.11 53.82 -2.72
C TRP A 27 -0.92 54.54 -1.83
N GLY A 28 -1.59 53.80 -0.94
CA GLY A 28 -2.53 54.40 0.02
C GLY A 28 -1.88 55.37 1.02
N ALA A 29 -0.63 55.12 1.44
CA ALA A 29 0.12 56.03 2.29
C ALA A 29 0.57 57.31 1.56
N TYR A 30 0.85 57.22 0.25
CA TYR A 30 1.28 58.37 -0.57
C TYR A 30 0.13 59.35 -0.85
N GLU A 31 -1.07 58.85 -1.16
CA GLU A 31 -2.27 59.70 -1.31
C GLU A 31 -2.69 60.34 0.02
N TRP A 32 -2.45 59.68 1.16
CA TRP A 32 -2.87 60.17 2.48
C TRP A 32 -1.91 61.21 3.08
N THR A 33 -0.59 61.07 2.87
CA THR A 33 0.39 62.06 3.33
C THR A 33 0.26 63.42 2.61
N GLY A 34 -0.14 63.41 1.34
CA GLY A 34 -0.50 64.62 0.59
C GLY A 34 -1.72 65.36 1.18
N SER A 35 -2.72 64.63 1.68
CA SER A 35 -3.93 65.20 2.28
C SER A 35 -3.68 65.80 3.67
N ILE A 36 -2.84 65.17 4.49
CA ILE A 36 -2.49 65.68 5.84
C ILE A 36 -1.56 66.90 5.78
N ALA A 37 -0.66 66.96 4.79
CA ALA A 37 0.20 68.13 4.58
C ALA A 37 -0.62 69.40 4.29
N ASN A 38 -1.74 69.26 3.57
CA ASN A 38 -2.65 70.36 3.27
C ASN A 38 -3.57 70.76 4.43
N ALA A 39 -3.87 69.84 5.36
CA ALA A 39 -4.69 70.14 6.54
C ALA A 39 -3.91 70.83 7.69
N ARG A 40 -2.57 70.75 7.68
CA ARG A 40 -1.72 71.24 8.79
C ARG A 40 -1.42 72.74 8.75
N SER A 41 -1.67 73.42 7.64
CA SER A 41 -1.41 74.88 7.53
C SER A 41 -2.51 75.75 8.15
N ASN A 42 -3.67 75.19 8.54
CA ASN A 42 -4.86 75.98 8.91
C ASN A 42 -5.33 75.81 10.36
N MET A 43 -4.58 75.16 11.26
CA MET A 43 -4.99 75.00 12.67
C MET A 43 -3.91 75.45 13.66
N VAL A 44 -4.05 76.70 14.12
CA VAL A 44 -3.35 77.26 15.28
C VAL A 44 -4.30 77.21 16.49
N GLY A 45 -3.82 76.63 17.61
CA GLY A 45 -4.43 76.77 18.94
C GLY A 45 -5.35 75.61 19.39
N ASP A 46 -4.95 74.92 20.47
CA ASP A 46 -5.71 74.03 21.37
C ASP A 46 -6.47 72.80 20.85
N LYS A 47 -6.58 72.55 19.55
CA LYS A 47 -7.21 71.32 19.02
C LYS A 47 -6.23 70.20 18.63
N LEU A 48 -4.96 70.29 19.01
CA LEU A 48 -3.92 69.31 18.63
C LEU A 48 -4.01 67.96 19.37
N ALA A 49 -4.60 67.92 20.57
CA ALA A 49 -4.73 66.69 21.35
C ALA A 49 -5.63 65.62 20.66
N PRO A 50 -6.85 65.92 20.18
CA PRO A 50 -7.71 64.92 19.54
C PRO A 50 -7.16 64.41 18.19
N VAL A 51 -6.40 65.23 17.45
CA VAL A 51 -5.81 64.84 16.16
C VAL A 51 -4.69 63.81 16.34
N LYS A 52 -3.86 63.97 17.37
CA LYS A 52 -2.82 62.97 17.71
C LYS A 52 -3.45 61.65 18.17
N GLN A 53 -4.57 61.71 18.89
CA GLN A 53 -5.28 60.52 19.37
C GLN A 53 -5.91 59.74 18.20
N ALA A 54 -6.54 60.45 17.25
CA ALA A 54 -7.10 59.85 16.04
C ALA A 54 -6.03 59.19 15.16
N GLN A 55 -4.84 59.80 15.03
CA GLN A 55 -3.73 59.19 14.29
C GLN A 55 -3.21 57.90 14.96
N LEU A 56 -3.15 57.87 16.30
CA LEU A 56 -2.73 56.69 17.04
C LEU A 56 -3.69 55.51 16.88
N ASP A 57 -5.00 55.76 16.88
CA ASP A 57 -6.00 54.70 16.71
C ASP A 57 -6.03 54.18 15.27
N LEU A 58 -5.81 55.05 14.28
CA LEU A 58 -5.68 54.64 12.87
C LEU A 58 -4.44 53.77 12.63
N ILE A 59 -3.30 54.11 13.25
CA ILE A 59 -2.07 53.30 13.21
C ILE A 59 -2.31 51.93 13.86
N LYS A 60 -3.01 51.87 15.00
CA LYS A 60 -3.36 50.58 15.64
C LYS A 60 -4.21 49.70 14.73
N ILE A 61 -5.24 50.28 14.10
CA ILE A 61 -6.11 49.55 13.16
C ILE A 61 -5.29 49.01 11.99
N TYR A 62 -4.39 49.83 11.43
CA TYR A 62 -3.52 49.42 10.34
C TYR A 62 -2.54 48.32 10.76
N LEU A 63 -1.94 48.42 11.95
CA LEU A 63 -1.05 47.39 12.48
C LEU A 63 -1.79 46.08 12.74
N GLN A 64 -3.02 46.15 13.28
CA GLN A 64 -3.87 44.99 13.50
C GLN A 64 -4.26 44.32 12.18
N ALA A 65 -4.61 45.10 11.15
CA ALA A 65 -4.91 44.58 9.82
C ALA A 65 -3.66 43.95 9.17
N LEU A 66 -2.50 44.58 9.28
CA LEU A 66 -1.23 44.04 8.79
C LEU A 66 -0.86 42.73 9.51
N PHE A 67 -0.99 42.68 10.83
CA PHE A 67 -0.77 41.46 11.61
C PHE A 67 -1.77 40.36 11.22
N ALA A 68 -3.05 40.69 11.10
CA ALA A 68 -4.08 39.73 10.69
C ALA A 68 -3.83 39.19 9.27
N ALA A 69 -3.39 40.05 8.35
CA ALA A 69 -3.07 39.65 6.98
C ALA A 69 -1.80 38.80 6.89
N LEU A 70 -0.72 39.18 7.59
CA LEU A 70 0.54 38.44 7.59
C LEU A 70 0.42 37.11 8.33
N PHE A 71 -0.07 37.12 9.56
CA PHE A 71 -0.22 35.89 10.35
C PHE A 71 -1.35 35.01 9.82
N GLY A 72 -2.47 35.60 9.42
CA GLY A 72 -3.57 34.88 8.78
C GLY A 72 -3.14 34.27 7.45
N GLY A 73 -2.44 35.03 6.59
CA GLY A 73 -1.95 34.53 5.30
C GLY A 73 -0.93 33.41 5.42
N VAL A 74 0.05 33.55 6.34
CA VAL A 74 1.04 32.50 6.60
C VAL A 74 0.39 31.25 7.18
N LEU A 75 -0.53 31.40 8.14
CA LEU A 75 -1.25 30.28 8.72
C LEU A 75 -2.11 29.56 7.66
N LEU A 76 -2.83 30.30 6.82
CA LEU A 76 -3.70 29.73 5.80
C LEU A 76 -2.89 29.01 4.71
N THR A 77 -1.74 29.57 4.32
CA THR A 77 -0.78 28.91 3.42
C THR A 77 -0.23 27.64 4.05
N PHE A 78 0.17 27.68 5.32
CA PHE A 78 0.63 26.51 6.06
C PHE A 78 -0.45 25.41 6.15
N LEU A 79 -1.70 25.78 6.43
CA LEU A 79 -2.83 24.85 6.47
C LEU A 79 -3.13 24.25 5.09
N ASN A 80 -3.04 25.03 4.02
CA ASN A 80 -3.23 24.54 2.65
C ASN A 80 -2.13 23.55 2.25
N VAL A 81 -0.86 23.86 2.52
CA VAL A 81 0.26 22.94 2.25
C VAL A 81 0.05 21.62 2.98
N ARG A 82 -0.34 21.67 4.26
CA ARG A 82 -0.61 20.47 5.05
C ARG A 82 -1.81 19.67 4.52
N ARG A 83 -2.87 20.36 4.09
CA ARG A 83 -4.04 19.73 3.48
C ARG A 83 -3.68 19.04 2.16
N ASP A 84 -2.85 19.65 1.33
CA ASP A 84 -2.41 19.07 0.07
C ASP A 84 -1.53 17.84 0.30
N GLU A 85 -0.68 17.85 1.33
CA GLU A 85 0.10 16.69 1.75
C GLU A 85 -0.80 15.53 2.21
N ASP A 86 -1.79 15.81 3.06
CA ASP A 86 -2.77 14.81 3.52
C ASP A 86 -3.57 14.22 2.34
N GLN A 87 -4.01 15.06 1.40
CA GLN A 87 -4.73 14.61 0.20
C GLN A 87 -3.86 13.73 -0.72
N ARG A 88 -2.57 14.07 -0.87
CA ARG A 88 -1.62 13.25 -1.63
C ARG A 88 -1.38 11.90 -0.95
N GLU A 89 -1.27 11.87 0.37
CA GLU A 89 -1.11 10.62 1.11
C GLU A 89 -2.36 9.72 0.93
N ILE A 90 -3.56 10.27 1.06
CA ILE A 90 -4.82 9.54 0.85
C ILE A 90 -4.90 8.99 -0.57
N ALA A 91 -4.57 9.79 -1.59
CA ALA A 91 -4.58 9.37 -2.98
C ALA A 91 -3.55 8.25 -3.25
N ARG A 92 -2.35 8.35 -2.68
CA ARG A 92 -1.31 7.31 -2.73
C ARG A 92 -1.80 6.02 -2.09
N ASP A 93 -2.40 6.10 -0.91
CA ASP A 93 -2.95 4.96 -0.17
C ASP A 93 -4.06 4.24 -0.96
N ALA A 94 -4.92 5.01 -1.63
CA ALA A 94 -5.97 4.48 -2.49
C ALA A 94 -5.38 3.77 -3.72
N ALA A 95 -4.38 4.37 -4.37
CA ALA A 95 -3.72 3.77 -5.53
C ALA A 95 -3.02 2.45 -5.18
N VAL A 96 -2.33 2.36 -4.04
CA VAL A 96 -1.72 1.09 -3.60
C VAL A 96 -2.78 0.02 -3.30
N ARG A 97 -3.92 0.39 -2.72
CA ARG A 97 -5.02 -0.55 -2.47
C ARG A 97 -5.61 -1.09 -3.78
N ASP A 98 -5.77 -0.23 -4.78
CA ASP A 98 -6.23 -0.63 -6.11
C ASP A 98 -5.25 -1.64 -6.75
N ILE A 99 -3.94 -1.40 -6.69
CA ILE A 99 -2.93 -2.37 -7.15
C ILE A 99 -3.06 -3.69 -6.39
N VAL A 100 -3.24 -3.66 -5.06
CA VAL A 100 -3.42 -4.87 -4.25
C VAL A 100 -4.69 -5.63 -4.65
N GLU A 101 -5.78 -4.94 -4.96
CA GLU A 101 -7.02 -5.55 -5.44
C GLU A 101 -6.81 -6.22 -6.80
N GLN A 102 -6.07 -5.57 -7.71
CA GLN A 102 -5.69 -6.16 -9.00
C GLN A 102 -4.83 -7.43 -8.80
N VAL A 103 -3.85 -7.41 -7.88
CA VAL A 103 -3.04 -8.59 -7.51
C VAL A 103 -3.94 -9.76 -7.07
N TYR A 104 -4.92 -9.51 -6.21
CA TYR A 104 -5.86 -10.54 -5.76
C TYR A 104 -6.83 -10.99 -6.86
N SER A 105 -7.23 -10.10 -7.76
CA SER A 105 -8.07 -10.41 -8.91
C SER A 105 -7.38 -11.43 -9.83
N VAL A 106 -6.11 -11.16 -10.20
CA VAL A 106 -5.27 -12.08 -10.99
C VAL A 106 -5.13 -13.43 -10.27
N HIS A 107 -4.81 -13.42 -8.98
CA HIS A 107 -4.72 -14.65 -8.18
C HIS A 107 -6.01 -15.47 -8.23
N ARG A 108 -7.16 -14.79 -8.07
CA ARG A 108 -8.48 -15.41 -8.08
C ARG A 108 -8.80 -16.01 -9.45
N LYS A 109 -8.50 -15.33 -10.55
CA LYS A 109 -8.70 -15.84 -11.92
C LYS A 109 -7.95 -17.14 -12.15
N ILE A 110 -6.65 -17.18 -11.87
CA ILE A 110 -5.80 -18.39 -11.99
C ILE A 110 -6.38 -19.53 -11.13
N LYS A 111 -6.78 -19.23 -9.89
CA LYS A 111 -7.38 -20.22 -8.97
C LYS A 111 -8.72 -20.75 -9.48
N MET A 112 -9.54 -19.91 -10.10
CA MET A 112 -10.83 -20.29 -10.68
C MET A 112 -10.66 -21.19 -11.90
N VAL A 113 -9.74 -20.87 -12.81
CA VAL A 113 -9.38 -21.73 -13.96
C VAL A 113 -9.01 -23.12 -13.47
N LYS A 114 -8.09 -23.21 -12.50
CA LYS A 114 -7.69 -24.48 -11.89
C LYS A 114 -8.89 -25.24 -11.32
N ARG A 115 -9.75 -24.58 -10.54
CA ARG A 115 -10.92 -25.21 -9.92
C ARG A 115 -11.87 -25.75 -10.98
N ARG A 116 -12.11 -24.98 -12.05
CA ARG A 116 -12.97 -25.39 -13.17
C ARG A 116 -12.41 -26.62 -13.87
N LEU A 117 -11.15 -26.61 -14.27
CA LEU A 117 -10.50 -27.78 -14.89
C LEU A 117 -10.58 -29.02 -13.99
N ARG A 118 -10.32 -28.86 -12.69
CA ARG A 118 -10.42 -29.98 -11.74
C ARG A 118 -11.83 -30.51 -11.55
N SER A 119 -12.86 -29.67 -11.68
CA SER A 119 -14.26 -30.12 -11.61
C SER A 119 -14.71 -30.85 -12.87
N GLN A 120 -14.11 -30.53 -14.02
CA GLN A 120 -14.39 -31.14 -15.32
C GLN A 120 -13.49 -32.34 -15.62
N MET A 121 -12.51 -32.60 -14.75
CA MET A 121 -11.59 -33.72 -14.86
C MET A 121 -12.32 -35.02 -14.52
N SER A 122 -12.40 -35.91 -15.50
CA SER A 122 -12.83 -37.28 -15.26
C SER A 122 -11.78 -37.99 -14.39
N PRO A 123 -12.18 -38.68 -13.30
CA PRO A 123 -11.25 -39.47 -12.55
C PRO A 123 -10.66 -40.56 -13.46
N PRO A 124 -9.36 -40.83 -13.37
CA PRO A 124 -8.76 -41.94 -14.08
C PRO A 124 -9.39 -43.26 -13.62
N PRO A 125 -9.42 -44.30 -14.47
CA PRO A 125 -9.84 -45.63 -14.04
C PRO A 125 -8.99 -46.05 -12.83
N LEU A 126 -9.65 -46.42 -11.74
CA LEU A 126 -8.99 -46.82 -10.49
C LEU A 126 -8.09 -48.03 -10.75
N GLU A 127 -6.79 -47.86 -10.59
CA GLU A 127 -5.89 -49.00 -10.47
C GLU A 127 -6.12 -49.73 -9.14
N ILE A 128 -6.04 -51.06 -9.19
CA ILE A 128 -6.12 -51.96 -8.03
C ILE A 128 -4.95 -51.59 -7.09
N GLY A 129 -5.23 -50.75 -6.08
CA GLY A 129 -4.21 -50.18 -5.20
C GLY A 129 -4.51 -48.76 -4.69
N GLY A 130 -5.52 -48.07 -5.21
CA GLY A 130 -6.01 -46.79 -4.65
C GLY A 130 -5.20 -45.55 -5.02
N THR A 131 -4.12 -45.69 -5.78
CA THR A 131 -3.42 -44.58 -6.42
C THR A 131 -4.18 -44.15 -7.68
N ARG A 132 -4.61 -42.88 -7.75
CA ARG A 132 -5.15 -42.30 -8.99
C ARG A 132 -4.06 -42.35 -10.06
N SER A 133 -4.20 -43.23 -11.05
CA SER A 133 -3.29 -43.36 -12.18
C SER A 133 -3.47 -42.20 -13.16
N LEU A 134 -2.44 -41.74 -13.84
CA LEU A 134 -2.60 -40.88 -15.01
C LEU A 134 -3.05 -41.76 -16.20
N PRO A 135 -3.64 -41.22 -17.27
CA PRO A 135 -3.83 -39.80 -17.59
C PRO A 135 -5.15 -39.20 -17.05
N TYR A 136 -5.17 -37.87 -16.93
CA TYR A 136 -6.42 -37.15 -16.72
C TYR A 136 -7.10 -36.82 -18.06
N SER A 137 -8.42 -36.94 -18.12
CA SER A 137 -9.20 -36.53 -19.29
C SER A 137 -10.11 -35.34 -18.95
N ILE A 138 -10.15 -34.34 -19.83
CA ILE A 138 -10.98 -33.14 -19.71
C ILE A 138 -11.69 -32.89 -21.05
N PRO A 139 -13.01 -32.60 -21.07
CA PRO A 139 -13.72 -32.27 -22.31
C PRO A 139 -13.08 -31.11 -23.06
N SER A 140 -13.00 -31.22 -24.39
CA SER A 140 -12.27 -30.27 -25.26
C SER A 140 -12.70 -28.82 -25.06
N GLU A 141 -14.00 -28.56 -25.17
CA GLU A 141 -14.59 -27.23 -25.03
C GLU A 141 -14.35 -26.62 -23.63
N ALA A 142 -14.37 -27.45 -22.58
CA ALA A 142 -14.11 -27.00 -21.21
C ALA A 142 -12.63 -26.69 -20.99
N PHE A 143 -11.74 -27.45 -21.62
CA PHE A 143 -10.30 -27.26 -21.54
C PHE A 143 -9.85 -26.00 -22.29
N GLU A 144 -10.29 -25.84 -23.54
CA GLU A 144 -9.94 -24.69 -24.39
C GLU A 144 -10.36 -23.36 -23.76
N ARG A 145 -11.63 -23.24 -23.31
CA ARG A 145 -12.09 -22.06 -22.58
C ARG A 145 -11.27 -21.76 -21.32
N ALA A 146 -10.84 -22.80 -20.62
CA ALA A 146 -10.03 -22.64 -19.42
C ALA A 146 -8.59 -22.20 -19.74
N MET A 147 -8.04 -22.59 -20.90
CA MET A 147 -6.75 -22.10 -21.37
C MET A 147 -6.83 -20.65 -21.86
N ASP A 148 -7.92 -20.25 -22.51
CA ASP A 148 -8.17 -18.84 -22.87
C ASP A 148 -8.25 -17.95 -21.62
N ASP A 149 -9.02 -18.40 -20.61
CA ASP A 149 -9.10 -17.70 -19.31
C ASP A 149 -7.73 -17.64 -18.60
N LEU A 150 -6.89 -18.67 -18.76
CA LEU A 150 -5.54 -18.69 -18.20
C LEU A 150 -4.63 -17.68 -18.89
N LEU A 151 -4.68 -17.61 -20.22
CA LEU A 151 -3.94 -16.64 -21.03
C LEU A 151 -4.36 -15.21 -20.67
N ALA A 152 -5.66 -14.94 -20.57
CA ALA A 152 -6.15 -13.64 -20.12
C ALA A 152 -5.62 -13.26 -18.73
N ALA A 153 -5.62 -14.21 -17.78
CA ALA A 153 -5.06 -13.99 -16.45
C ALA A 153 -3.53 -13.77 -16.47
N GLN A 154 -2.80 -14.43 -17.37
CA GLN A 154 -1.36 -14.19 -17.58
C GLN A 154 -1.11 -12.77 -18.10
N ILE A 155 -1.83 -12.35 -19.15
CA ILE A 155 -1.70 -11.00 -19.73
C ILE A 155 -1.97 -9.93 -18.66
N GLU A 156 -3.01 -10.09 -17.85
CA GLU A 156 -3.30 -9.18 -16.74
C GLU A 156 -2.18 -9.16 -15.69
N ALA A 157 -1.56 -10.31 -15.38
CA ALA A 157 -0.43 -10.37 -14.47
C ALA A 157 0.80 -9.59 -15.00
N GLU A 158 1.04 -9.66 -16.31
CA GLU A 158 2.11 -8.91 -16.99
C GLU A 158 1.82 -7.40 -17.02
N GLN A 159 0.59 -7.01 -17.36
CA GLN A 159 0.16 -5.60 -17.32
C GLN A 159 0.25 -5.02 -15.91
N LEU A 160 -0.12 -5.78 -14.89
CA LEU A 160 -0.01 -5.39 -13.49
C LEU A 160 1.46 -5.19 -13.07
N ARG A 161 2.35 -6.09 -13.52
CA ARG A 161 3.80 -5.95 -13.29
C ARG A 161 4.33 -4.66 -13.93
N ASP A 162 3.94 -4.38 -15.16
CA ASP A 162 4.39 -3.19 -15.89
C ASP A 162 3.82 -1.91 -15.27
N THR A 163 2.56 -1.96 -14.80
CA THR A 163 1.92 -0.88 -14.03
C THR A 163 2.72 -0.58 -12.76
N ILE A 164 3.03 -1.59 -11.94
CA ILE A 164 3.84 -1.44 -10.73
C ILE A 164 5.21 -0.84 -11.04
N ARG A 165 5.86 -1.28 -12.13
CA ARG A 165 7.16 -0.76 -12.55
C ARG A 165 7.11 0.72 -12.92
N SER A 166 6.00 1.19 -13.47
CA SER A 166 5.80 2.60 -13.84
C SER A 166 5.44 3.53 -12.68
N ARG A 167 5.19 3.00 -11.48
CA ARG A 167 4.73 3.75 -10.29
C ARG A 167 5.85 3.92 -9.26
N ASP A 168 6.94 4.55 -9.68
CA ASP A 168 8.06 4.97 -8.82
C ASP A 168 7.62 5.97 -7.73
N ASP A 169 6.54 6.70 -7.98
CA ASP A 169 5.87 7.59 -7.04
C ASP A 169 5.22 6.86 -5.84
N LEU A 170 4.83 5.59 -6.03
CA LEU A 170 4.10 4.82 -5.04
C LEU A 170 5.00 3.88 -4.23
N ILE A 171 6.01 3.29 -4.86
CA ILE A 171 6.73 2.11 -4.37
C ILE A 171 8.24 2.38 -4.45
N ASP A 172 9.01 2.02 -3.43
CA ASP A 172 10.47 2.18 -3.44
C ASP A 172 11.15 1.22 -4.42
N ASP A 173 12.20 1.66 -5.12
CA ASP A 173 12.92 0.87 -6.13
C ASP A 173 13.30 -0.54 -5.66
N ALA A 174 13.82 -0.63 -4.43
CA ALA A 174 14.21 -1.91 -3.85
C ALA A 174 13.02 -2.86 -3.66
N GLN A 175 11.82 -2.33 -3.42
CA GLN A 175 10.59 -3.10 -3.34
C GLN A 175 10.02 -3.40 -4.73
N ILE A 176 10.09 -2.46 -5.68
CA ILE A 176 9.74 -2.70 -7.09
C ILE A 176 10.49 -3.92 -7.61
N GLU A 177 11.81 -3.98 -7.44
CA GLU A 177 12.63 -5.12 -7.88
C GLU A 177 12.19 -6.44 -7.25
N ARG A 178 11.90 -6.44 -5.94
CA ARG A 178 11.44 -7.65 -5.24
C ARG A 178 10.06 -8.10 -5.73
N ILE A 179 9.10 -7.17 -5.85
CA ILE A 179 7.75 -7.46 -6.35
C ILE A 179 7.81 -7.94 -7.79
N HIS A 180 8.63 -7.30 -8.62
CA HIS A 180 8.81 -7.65 -10.02
C HIS A 180 9.32 -9.08 -10.17
N ALA A 181 10.30 -9.50 -9.38
CA ALA A 181 10.80 -10.88 -9.38
C ALA A 181 9.69 -11.91 -9.05
N LEU A 182 8.87 -11.62 -8.02
CA LEU A 182 7.76 -12.49 -7.61
C LEU A 182 6.66 -12.57 -8.67
N LEU A 183 6.23 -11.43 -9.21
CA LEU A 183 5.21 -11.39 -10.27
C LEU A 183 5.71 -12.04 -11.55
N ASN A 184 6.97 -11.81 -11.93
CA ASN A 184 7.58 -12.46 -13.08
C ASN A 184 7.63 -13.98 -12.91
N TYR A 185 7.94 -14.49 -11.71
CA TYR A 185 7.90 -15.93 -11.44
C TYR A 185 6.47 -16.48 -11.64
N ALA A 186 5.46 -15.80 -11.09
CA ALA A 186 4.07 -16.23 -11.19
C ALA A 186 3.52 -16.17 -12.63
N ALA A 187 3.79 -15.08 -13.35
CA ALA A 187 3.40 -14.92 -14.76
C ALA A 187 4.09 -15.96 -15.63
N ARG A 188 5.40 -16.18 -15.45
CA ARG A 188 6.13 -17.21 -16.18
C ARG A 188 5.63 -18.61 -15.88
N TYR A 189 5.22 -18.90 -14.64
CA TYR A 189 4.58 -20.18 -14.33
C TYR A 189 3.28 -20.38 -15.11
N ALA A 190 2.39 -19.38 -15.14
CA ALA A 190 1.15 -19.45 -15.91
C ALA A 190 1.42 -19.62 -17.41
N HIS A 191 2.42 -18.89 -17.93
CA HIS A 191 2.90 -19.04 -19.29
C HIS A 191 3.43 -20.45 -19.59
N ASP A 192 4.27 -21.02 -18.72
CA ASP A 192 4.79 -22.39 -18.89
C ASP A 192 3.64 -23.43 -18.96
N VAL A 193 2.57 -23.22 -18.18
CA VAL A 193 1.37 -24.09 -18.19
C VAL A 193 0.59 -23.94 -19.50
N TYR A 194 0.42 -22.71 -20.00
CA TYR A 194 -0.25 -22.43 -21.26
C TYR A 194 0.57 -22.92 -22.46
N GLN A 195 1.88 -22.72 -22.44
CA GLN A 195 2.79 -23.16 -23.49
C GLN A 195 2.78 -24.69 -23.63
N ALA A 196 2.63 -25.45 -22.53
CA ALA A 196 2.47 -26.91 -22.62
C ALA A 196 1.23 -27.34 -23.42
N PHE A 197 0.19 -26.50 -23.47
CA PHE A 197 -0.96 -26.69 -24.34
C PHE A 197 -0.63 -26.33 -25.80
N GLU A 198 0.01 -25.18 -26.07
CA GLU A 198 0.40 -24.77 -27.43
C GLU A 198 1.38 -25.74 -28.09
N ASP A 199 2.39 -26.19 -27.34
CA ASP A 199 3.40 -27.15 -27.79
C ASP A 199 2.82 -28.57 -27.96
N CYS A 200 1.50 -28.74 -27.81
CA CYS A 200 0.79 -30.01 -27.98
C CYS A 200 1.33 -31.12 -27.06
N THR A 201 1.88 -30.76 -25.91
CA THR A 201 2.30 -31.74 -24.89
C THR A 201 1.07 -32.46 -24.37
N VAL A 202 -0.04 -31.73 -24.21
CA VAL A 202 -1.35 -32.30 -23.93
C VAL A 202 -1.94 -32.90 -25.21
N ARG A 203 -2.29 -34.19 -25.18
CA ARG A 203 -2.80 -34.90 -26.36
C ARG A 203 -4.29 -34.66 -26.53
N ARG A 204 -4.70 -34.28 -27.74
CA ARG A 204 -6.12 -34.22 -28.10
C ARG A 204 -6.61 -35.62 -28.49
N GLU A 205 -7.63 -36.09 -27.80
CA GLU A 205 -8.33 -37.36 -28.05
C GLU A 205 -9.78 -37.08 -28.50
N ALA A 206 -10.50 -38.10 -28.97
CA ALA A 206 -11.88 -37.96 -29.44
C ALA A 206 -12.78 -37.40 -28.32
N GLY A 207 -13.10 -36.11 -28.39
CA GLY A 207 -13.96 -35.41 -27.43
C GLY A 207 -13.24 -34.68 -26.29
N GLY A 208 -11.93 -34.83 -26.12
CA GLY A 208 -11.23 -34.31 -24.95
C GLY A 208 -9.72 -34.12 -25.08
N TYR A 209 -9.11 -33.64 -24.00
CA TYR A 209 -7.67 -33.54 -23.82
C TYR A 209 -7.21 -34.52 -22.75
N SER A 210 -6.14 -35.24 -23.05
CA SER A 210 -5.51 -36.26 -22.22
C SER A 210 -4.17 -35.72 -21.70
N ILE A 211 -4.04 -35.67 -20.38
CA ILE A 211 -2.90 -35.11 -19.66
C ILE A 211 -2.17 -36.26 -18.98
N ASP A 212 -0.98 -36.58 -19.50
CA ASP A 212 -0.10 -37.63 -19.01
C ASP A 212 1.05 -37.08 -18.14
N ASP A 213 1.93 -37.96 -17.66
CA ASP A 213 3.13 -37.60 -16.89
C ASP A 213 4.12 -36.72 -17.66
N ARG A 214 4.06 -36.69 -19.00
CA ARG A 214 4.94 -35.85 -19.83
C ARG A 214 4.54 -34.38 -19.72
N CYS A 215 3.28 -34.11 -19.39
CA CYS A 215 2.73 -32.77 -19.16
C CYS A 215 3.03 -32.24 -17.75
N ALA A 216 4.29 -32.26 -17.29
CA ALA A 216 4.65 -31.99 -15.89
C ALA A 216 4.09 -30.66 -15.34
N GLY A 217 4.08 -29.59 -16.15
CA GLY A 217 3.51 -28.29 -15.77
C GLY A 217 1.99 -28.34 -15.54
N MET A 218 1.25 -29.01 -16.42
CA MET A 218 -0.20 -29.17 -16.31
C MET A 218 -0.58 -30.12 -15.16
N VAL A 219 0.19 -31.19 -14.97
CA VAL A 219 0.06 -32.09 -13.81
C VAL A 219 0.29 -31.31 -12.50
N ASP A 220 1.32 -30.46 -12.41
CA ASP A 220 1.56 -29.60 -11.25
C ASP A 220 0.45 -28.57 -11.03
N PHE A 221 -0.09 -28.00 -12.12
CA PHE A 221 -1.21 -27.07 -12.05
C PHE A 221 -2.45 -27.71 -11.43
N LEU A 222 -2.83 -28.91 -11.87
CA LEU A 222 -4.06 -29.60 -11.50
C LEU A 222 -3.98 -30.40 -10.19
N SER A 223 -2.79 -30.90 -9.85
CA SER A 223 -2.57 -31.73 -8.66
C SER A 223 -2.74 -30.97 -7.34
N ARG A 224 -2.75 -31.68 -6.21
CA ARG A 224 -2.83 -31.06 -4.87
C ARG A 224 -1.45 -30.68 -4.33
N ARG A 225 -0.46 -31.58 -4.42
CA ARG A 225 0.95 -31.39 -4.02
C ARG A 225 1.84 -32.05 -5.08
N ALA A 226 2.54 -31.30 -5.91
CA ALA A 226 3.21 -31.88 -7.10
C ALA A 226 4.73 -31.77 -7.16
N TRP A 227 5.38 -30.98 -6.32
CA TRP A 227 6.84 -30.84 -6.38
C TRP A 227 7.59 -32.08 -5.86
N ASP A 228 6.90 -32.99 -5.15
CA ASP A 228 7.48 -34.22 -4.57
C ASP A 228 7.72 -35.33 -5.62
N ARG A 229 7.05 -35.27 -6.78
CA ARG A 229 7.12 -36.34 -7.80
C ARG A 229 8.23 -36.15 -8.83
N THR A 230 8.73 -34.93 -9.00
CA THR A 230 9.64 -34.56 -10.10
C THR A 230 11.04 -34.16 -9.64
N LEU A 231 11.25 -34.06 -8.32
CA LEU A 231 12.52 -33.66 -7.72
C LEU A 231 13.21 -34.83 -7.01
N PRO A 232 14.56 -34.91 -7.05
CA PRO A 232 15.32 -35.73 -6.11
C PRO A 232 14.90 -35.42 -4.66
N ALA A 233 14.86 -36.45 -3.81
CA ALA A 233 14.35 -36.34 -2.44
C ALA A 233 15.02 -35.23 -1.61
N GLU A 234 16.32 -35.00 -1.79
CA GLU A 234 17.06 -33.93 -1.11
C GLU A 234 16.64 -32.53 -1.56
N GLU A 235 16.48 -32.31 -2.86
CA GLU A 235 16.00 -31.04 -3.43
C GLU A 235 14.55 -30.78 -3.03
N ALA A 236 13.72 -31.81 -3.09
CA ALA A 236 12.34 -31.76 -2.62
C ALA A 236 12.32 -31.26 -1.17
N LYS A 237 13.09 -31.89 -0.27
CA LYS A 237 13.17 -31.46 1.13
C LYS A 237 13.59 -29.99 1.28
N ALA A 238 14.64 -29.56 0.55
CA ALA A 238 15.11 -28.18 0.59
C ALA A 238 14.04 -27.17 0.12
N VAL A 239 13.34 -27.46 -0.98
CA VAL A 239 12.23 -26.64 -1.48
C VAL A 239 11.07 -26.61 -0.48
N SER A 240 10.79 -27.73 0.19
CA SER A 240 9.77 -27.80 1.25
C SER A 240 10.06 -26.84 2.41
N GLU A 241 11.29 -26.90 2.93
CA GLU A 241 11.71 -26.07 4.06
C GLU A 241 11.63 -24.58 3.71
N LEU A 242 12.10 -24.21 2.52
CA LEU A 242 12.01 -22.83 2.04
C LEU A 242 10.56 -22.41 1.77
N TYR A 243 9.72 -23.31 1.27
CA TYR A 243 8.29 -23.07 1.08
C TYR A 243 7.60 -22.76 2.40
N HIS A 244 7.91 -23.49 3.48
CA HIS A 244 7.33 -23.22 4.79
C HIS A 244 7.68 -21.82 5.30
N ILE A 245 8.90 -21.34 5.04
CA ILE A 245 9.28 -19.95 5.36
C ILE A 245 8.50 -18.97 4.48
N LEU A 246 8.44 -19.23 3.17
CA LEU A 246 7.74 -18.38 2.20
C LEU A 246 6.24 -18.25 2.51
N ALA A 247 5.59 -19.33 2.90
CA ALA A 247 4.16 -19.39 3.20
C ALA A 247 3.81 -18.91 4.62
N ASN A 248 4.78 -18.79 5.52
CA ASN A 248 4.53 -18.32 6.88
C ASN A 248 4.24 -16.81 6.90
N GLU A 249 2.97 -16.45 7.07
CA GLU A 249 2.53 -15.04 7.17
C GLU A 249 3.14 -14.29 8.36
N GLY A 250 3.52 -15.01 9.42
CA GLY A 250 4.18 -14.43 10.60
C GLY A 250 5.68 -14.22 10.44
N ALA A 251 6.30 -14.78 9.38
CA ALA A 251 7.73 -14.58 9.13
C ALA A 251 8.01 -13.16 8.63
N PRO A 252 9.18 -12.58 8.96
CA PRO A 252 9.60 -11.30 8.40
C PRO A 252 9.57 -11.32 6.87
N ILE A 253 9.03 -10.26 6.26
CA ILE A 253 8.93 -10.15 4.79
C ILE A 253 10.30 -10.36 4.11
N GLY A 254 11.39 -9.88 4.71
CA GLY A 254 12.74 -10.08 4.21
C GLY A 254 13.13 -11.56 4.11
N ASP A 255 12.78 -12.36 5.11
CA ASP A 255 13.08 -13.79 5.15
C ASP A 255 12.25 -14.56 4.11
N ARG A 256 10.98 -14.17 3.92
CA ARG A 256 10.11 -14.73 2.88
C ARG A 256 10.67 -14.48 1.48
N HIS A 257 11.13 -13.25 1.21
CA HIS A 257 11.83 -12.91 -0.04
C HIS A 257 13.15 -13.66 -0.21
N ALA A 258 13.93 -13.82 0.87
CA ALA A 258 15.17 -14.58 0.83
C ALA A 258 14.92 -16.07 0.54
N ALA A 259 13.87 -16.64 1.12
CA ALA A 259 13.43 -18.01 0.85
C ALA A 259 13.02 -18.17 -0.63
N PHE A 260 12.22 -17.25 -1.17
CA PHE A 260 11.89 -17.22 -2.59
C PHE A 260 13.14 -17.21 -3.49
N ARG A 261 14.09 -16.30 -3.24
CA ARG A 261 15.33 -16.25 -4.05
C ARG A 261 16.15 -17.53 -3.99
N LYS A 262 16.17 -18.21 -2.83
CA LYS A 262 16.84 -19.52 -2.69
C LYS A 262 16.14 -20.57 -3.53
N ILE A 263 14.80 -20.62 -3.51
CA ILE A 263 14.01 -21.54 -4.35
C ILE A 263 14.28 -21.27 -5.84
N GLU A 264 14.30 -20.00 -6.24
CA GLU A 264 14.57 -19.62 -7.63
C GLU A 264 15.98 -20.04 -8.07
N LYS A 265 17.00 -19.88 -7.23
CA LYS A 265 18.36 -20.34 -7.48
C LYS A 265 18.45 -21.86 -7.60
N LEU A 266 17.86 -22.59 -6.64
CA LEU A 266 17.82 -24.06 -6.70
C LEU A 266 17.21 -24.55 -8.02
N ARG A 267 16.17 -23.86 -8.51
CA ARG A 267 15.57 -24.14 -9.81
C ARG A 267 16.51 -23.83 -10.98
N GLN A 268 17.22 -22.69 -10.97
CA GLN A 268 18.10 -22.28 -12.07
C GLN A 268 19.22 -23.28 -12.36
N HIS A 269 19.69 -24.00 -11.34
CA HIS A 269 20.69 -25.06 -11.51
C HIS A 269 20.18 -26.27 -12.29
N ILE A 270 18.88 -26.33 -12.59
CA ILE A 270 18.25 -27.48 -13.22
C ILE A 270 17.60 -27.05 -14.52
N ALA A 271 18.35 -27.21 -15.61
CA ALA A 271 17.88 -26.90 -16.95
C ALA A 271 16.62 -27.71 -17.28
N GLY A 272 15.59 -27.03 -17.80
CA GLY A 272 14.35 -27.66 -18.25
C GLY A 272 13.35 -28.07 -17.17
N LYS A 273 13.60 -27.81 -15.86
CA LYS A 273 12.60 -28.10 -14.82
C LYS A 273 11.47 -27.05 -14.80
N PRO A 274 10.20 -27.50 -14.67
CA PRO A 274 9.06 -26.59 -14.61
C PRO A 274 9.07 -25.75 -13.34
N ARG A 275 8.49 -24.56 -13.41
CA ARG A 275 8.23 -23.75 -12.21
C ARG A 275 7.15 -24.41 -11.36
N TYR A 276 7.21 -24.18 -10.05
CA TYR A 276 6.26 -24.76 -9.10
C TYR A 276 5.05 -23.86 -8.86
N ARG A 277 3.85 -24.42 -9.00
CA ARG A 277 2.57 -23.73 -8.75
C ARG A 277 2.45 -23.14 -7.37
N ILE A 278 2.79 -23.92 -6.34
CA ILE A 278 2.61 -23.49 -4.95
C ILE A 278 3.47 -22.26 -4.67
N ILE A 279 4.67 -22.21 -5.24
CA ILE A 279 5.57 -21.07 -5.11
C ILE A 279 4.98 -19.88 -5.86
N ALA A 280 4.48 -20.07 -7.09
CA ALA A 280 3.82 -19.01 -7.85
C ALA A 280 2.60 -18.41 -7.09
N THR A 281 1.81 -19.26 -6.42
CA THR A 281 0.68 -18.82 -5.60
C THR A 281 1.14 -17.98 -4.41
N GLU A 282 2.16 -18.44 -3.67
CA GLU A 282 2.70 -17.67 -2.54
C GLU A 282 3.41 -16.40 -2.99
N CYS A 283 4.00 -16.36 -4.19
CA CYS A 283 4.60 -15.15 -4.75
C CYS A 283 3.54 -14.06 -4.89
N ILE A 284 2.38 -14.38 -5.45
CA ILE A 284 1.28 -13.41 -5.61
C ILE A 284 0.77 -12.93 -4.23
N ALA A 285 0.63 -13.85 -3.26
CA ALA A 285 0.23 -13.49 -1.89
C ALA A 285 1.28 -12.60 -1.19
N LEU A 286 2.57 -12.88 -1.37
CA LEU A 286 3.67 -12.09 -0.81
C LEU A 286 3.73 -10.69 -1.43
N VAL A 287 3.45 -10.53 -2.72
CA VAL A 287 3.35 -9.21 -3.37
C VAL A 287 2.27 -8.36 -2.69
N ALA A 288 1.08 -8.91 -2.49
CA ALA A 288 0.00 -8.20 -1.80
C ALA A 288 0.40 -7.80 -0.37
N ALA A 289 1.07 -8.70 0.36
CA ALA A 289 1.55 -8.42 1.72
C ALA A 289 2.64 -7.32 1.75
N ASP A 290 3.57 -7.32 0.79
CA ASP A 290 4.64 -6.32 0.70
C ASP A 290 4.05 -4.93 0.39
N LEU A 291 3.12 -4.84 -0.57
CA LEU A 291 2.41 -3.59 -0.90
C LEU A 291 1.61 -3.04 0.29
N GLN A 292 0.87 -3.90 1.00
CA GLN A 292 0.10 -3.48 2.18
C GLN A 292 0.97 -2.98 3.34
N ARG A 293 2.21 -3.44 3.45
CA ARG A 293 3.12 -3.01 4.53
C ARG A 293 3.43 -1.52 4.43
N ASN A 294 3.60 -0.97 3.24
CA ASN A 294 3.87 0.45 3.05
C ASN A 294 2.70 1.32 3.49
N VAL A 295 1.49 0.93 3.08
CA VAL A 295 0.23 1.57 3.52
C VAL A 295 0.12 1.59 5.05
N ARG A 296 0.49 0.50 5.73
CA ARG A 296 0.47 0.45 7.21
C ARG A 296 1.57 1.30 7.84
N ARG A 297 2.77 1.31 7.26
CA ARG A 297 3.92 2.09 7.76
C ARG A 297 3.66 3.58 7.66
N ASP A 298 3.11 4.03 6.54
CA ASP A 298 2.86 5.44 6.28
C ASP A 298 1.76 5.96 7.22
N ARG A 299 0.64 5.23 7.36
CA ARG A 299 -0.39 5.55 8.38
C ARG A 299 0.15 5.62 9.82
N TRP A 300 1.05 4.72 10.20
CA TRP A 300 1.63 4.74 11.55
C TRP A 300 2.51 5.98 11.78
N ARG A 301 3.31 6.35 10.78
CA ARG A 301 4.12 7.59 10.82
C ARG A 301 3.25 8.83 10.91
N SER A 302 2.18 8.91 10.12
CA SER A 302 1.25 10.05 10.13
C SER A 302 0.53 10.20 11.48
N ARG A 303 0.16 9.08 12.14
CA ARG A 303 -0.38 9.11 13.52
C ARG A 303 0.61 9.57 14.58
N ILE A 304 1.88 9.15 14.49
CA ILE A 304 2.89 9.61 15.45
C ILE A 304 3.12 11.10 15.28
N MET A 305 3.26 11.57 14.04
CA MET A 305 3.46 12.98 13.78
C MET A 305 2.25 13.83 14.21
N SER A 306 1.02 13.34 14.04
CA SER A 306 -0.17 14.02 14.56
C SER A 306 -0.22 14.04 16.09
N ASN A 307 0.20 12.96 16.75
CA ASN A 307 0.21 12.87 18.21
C ASN A 307 1.33 13.70 18.84
N VAL A 308 2.50 13.79 18.20
CA VAL A 308 3.60 14.68 18.63
C VAL A 308 3.20 16.14 18.45
N ALA A 309 2.60 16.51 17.31
CA ALA A 309 2.10 17.87 17.07
C ALA A 309 0.88 18.25 17.95
N GLY A 310 0.12 17.25 18.42
CA GLY A 310 -1.00 17.44 19.35
C GLY A 310 -0.63 17.37 20.84
N GLY A 311 0.50 16.73 21.17
CA GLY A 311 0.98 16.51 22.54
C GLY A 311 1.38 17.78 23.29
N ASP A 312 1.89 18.79 22.56
CA ASP A 312 2.21 20.11 23.15
C ASP A 312 0.96 20.89 23.60
N ARG A 313 -0.22 20.55 23.07
CA ARG A 313 -1.50 21.14 23.51
C ARG A 313 -2.07 20.50 24.77
N PHE A 314 -1.61 19.32 25.18
CA PHE A 314 -2.10 18.66 26.39
C PHE A 314 -1.25 18.96 27.64
N GLN A 315 0.05 19.23 27.51
CA GLN A 315 0.86 19.61 28.67
C GLN A 315 0.56 21.03 29.20
N THR A 316 0.15 21.96 28.32
CA THR A 316 -0.26 23.31 28.73
C THR A 316 -1.61 23.35 29.47
N LYS A 317 -2.46 22.32 29.33
CA LYS A 317 -3.73 22.22 30.08
C LYS A 317 -3.54 21.52 31.42
N ALA A 318 -2.65 20.53 31.51
CA ALA A 318 -2.32 19.83 32.77
C ALA A 318 -1.58 20.73 33.77
N ALA A 319 -0.75 21.67 33.29
CA ALA A 319 -0.09 22.65 34.16
C ALA A 319 -1.05 23.71 34.75
N ARG A 320 -2.27 23.86 34.21
CA ARG A 320 -3.30 24.77 34.73
C ARG A 320 -4.38 24.08 35.58
N SER A 321 -4.48 22.75 35.56
CA SER A 321 -5.48 22.01 36.35
C SER A 321 -4.93 21.37 37.63
N GLY A 322 -3.61 21.46 37.88
CA GLY A 322 -2.96 20.89 39.08
C GLY A 322 -3.18 21.64 40.39
N ALA A 323 -3.87 22.79 40.41
CA ALA A 323 -4.05 23.60 41.61
C ALA A 323 -5.40 23.44 42.31
N ALA A 324 -6.31 22.59 41.83
CA ALA A 324 -7.63 22.45 42.44
C ALA A 324 -8.19 21.04 42.33
N ARG A 325 -7.86 20.19 43.31
CA ARG A 325 -8.79 19.27 44.00
C ARG A 325 -7.99 18.31 44.90
N SER A 326 -7.77 18.74 46.13
CA SER A 326 -7.75 17.82 47.27
C SER A 326 -9.19 17.71 47.78
N HIS A 327 -9.77 16.50 47.80
CA HIS A 327 -10.73 16.01 48.81
C HIS A 327 -11.56 14.84 48.27
N GLY A 328 -11.55 13.77 49.07
CA GLY A 328 -12.51 12.66 49.06
C GLY A 328 -12.41 11.74 47.84
N ASN A 329 -12.51 10.43 47.92
CA ASN A 329 -13.23 9.65 48.91
C ASN A 329 -12.73 8.21 48.83
N ALA A 330 -12.77 7.55 49.98
CA ALA A 330 -12.45 6.15 50.17
C ALA A 330 -13.55 5.23 49.61
N ASP A 331 -13.26 3.93 49.68
CA ASP A 331 -14.17 2.79 49.57
C ASP A 331 -14.72 2.40 48.19
N ARG A 332 -14.12 1.35 47.62
CA ARG A 332 -14.86 0.08 47.46
C ARG A 332 -13.94 -1.12 47.21
N ARG A 333 -13.95 -2.04 48.17
CA ARG A 333 -13.47 -3.43 48.07
C ARG A 333 -14.48 -4.32 47.35
N GLY A 334 -13.95 -5.39 46.77
CA GLY A 334 -14.67 -6.63 46.42
C GLY A 334 -15.13 -6.66 44.96
N ARG A 335 -15.01 -7.75 44.21
CA ARG A 335 -14.98 -9.15 44.62
C ARG A 335 -14.41 -10.01 43.48
N ILE A 336 -13.59 -10.97 43.88
CA ILE A 336 -13.06 -12.09 43.10
C ILE A 336 -14.19 -13.09 42.85
N SER A 337 -14.33 -13.59 41.63
CA SER A 337 -14.83 -14.96 41.39
C SER A 337 -14.42 -15.44 39.99
N GLU A 338 -13.66 -16.52 40.03
CA GLU A 338 -13.12 -17.39 38.97
C GLU A 338 -14.19 -18.35 38.39
N PRO A 339 -13.86 -19.18 37.38
CA PRO A 339 -14.79 -19.69 36.36
C PRO A 339 -15.36 -21.09 36.65
N ALA A 340 -16.45 -21.44 35.95
CA ALA A 340 -16.96 -22.80 35.79
C ALA A 340 -17.03 -23.09 34.28
N ALA A 341 -16.26 -24.04 33.74
CA ALA A 341 -16.43 -25.50 33.80
C ALA A 341 -17.12 -26.04 32.54
N THR A 342 -16.29 -26.73 31.76
CA THR A 342 -16.55 -27.71 30.69
C THR A 342 -17.52 -28.82 31.09
N SER A 343 -18.28 -29.33 30.10
CA SER A 343 -18.53 -30.76 29.75
C SER A 343 -19.76 -30.87 28.80
N PRO A 344 -20.08 -32.02 28.18
CA PRO A 344 -19.26 -32.80 27.26
C PRO A 344 -20.05 -33.25 25.98
N ILE A 345 -19.31 -33.94 25.13
CA ILE A 345 -19.67 -34.63 23.89
C ILE A 345 -20.78 -35.68 24.07
N SER A 346 -21.72 -35.76 23.11
CA SER A 346 -22.44 -36.99 22.69
C SER A 346 -23.13 -36.75 21.34
N GLY A 347 -22.90 -37.62 20.36
CA GLY A 347 -23.50 -37.59 19.02
C GLY A 347 -22.57 -38.14 17.96
#